data_AF-A0A3N0GZE3-F1
#
_entry.id   AF-A0A3N0GZE3-F1
#
_cell.length_a   1.000
_cell.length_b   1.000
_cell.length_c   1.000
_cell.angle_alpha   90.00
_cell.angle_beta   90.00
_cell.angle_gamma   90.00
#
_symmetry.space_group_name_H-M   'P 1'
#
loop_
_entity.id
_entity.type
_entity.pdbx_description
1 polymer ?
#
loop_
_entity_poly.entity_id
_entity_poly.type
_entity_poly.pdbx_seq_one_letter_code
_entity_poly.pdbx_strand_id
1 'polypeptide(L)'
;MTSAGRRPAWWSASVTRAALHAIPPGGARDRWQQELISELYGLSAGQQVRHTLGVVTRAPALRAAVTGRDRIIEENIMRKPIRCRLHLHKFLVASTEDGSRFLRCRRCGKEDPGLGAGHWAGSLGGGGSA
;
A
#
# COMPACT_ATOMS: atom_id res chain seq x y z
N MET A 1 -4.71 -14.28 33.17
CA MET A 1 -3.35 -13.87 33.61
C MET A 1 -3.00 -12.57 32.89
N THR A 2 -3.19 -11.45 33.57
CA THR A 2 -2.84 -10.11 33.07
C THR A 2 -1.32 -9.94 33.17
N SER A 3 -0.62 -9.94 32.03
CA SER A 3 0.79 -9.58 31.97
C SER A 3 0.96 -8.13 32.45
N ALA A 4 1.39 -7.94 33.71
CA ALA A 4 1.86 -6.64 34.16
C ALA A 4 3.01 -6.21 33.24
N GLY A 5 2.80 -5.14 32.48
CA GLY A 5 3.74 -4.67 31.45
C GLY A 5 5.12 -4.45 32.05
N ARG A 6 6.10 -5.24 31.60
CA ARG A 6 7.47 -5.13 32.07
C ARG A 6 8.08 -3.93 31.36
N ARG A 7 8.61 -2.96 32.12
CA ARG A 7 9.22 -1.78 31.51
C ARG A 7 10.38 -2.22 30.59
N PRO A 8 10.42 -1.75 29.34
CA PRO A 8 11.52 -2.06 28.45
C PRO A 8 12.81 -1.45 28.99
N ALA A 9 13.94 -2.11 28.76
CA ALA A 9 15.21 -1.50 29.06
C ALA A 9 15.36 -0.20 28.24
N TRP A 10 15.84 0.86 28.88
CA TRP A 10 15.96 2.18 28.25
C TRP A 10 16.75 2.11 26.93
N TRP A 11 17.79 1.26 26.89
CA TRP A 11 18.63 1.07 25.71
C TRP A 11 17.89 0.35 24.58
N SER A 12 17.00 -0.61 24.86
CA SER A 12 16.26 -1.34 23.82
C SER A 12 15.31 -0.39 23.09
N ALA A 13 14.64 0.50 23.82
CA ALA A 13 13.81 1.54 23.22
C ALA A 13 14.66 2.54 22.39
N SER A 14 15.80 2.98 22.92
CA SER A 14 16.69 3.91 22.22
C SER A 14 17.29 3.32 20.95
N VAL A 15 17.78 2.08 20.98
CA VAL A 15 18.35 1.39 19.80
C VAL A 15 17.27 1.12 18.76
N THR A 16 16.07 0.72 19.17
CA THR A 16 14.93 0.52 18.26
C THR A 16 14.57 1.82 17.55
N ARG A 17 14.50 2.95 18.26
CA ARG A 17 14.31 4.27 17.64
C ARG A 17 15.44 4.62 16.70
N ALA A 18 16.69 4.45 17.13
CA ALA A 18 17.88 4.73 16.33
C ALA A 18 17.88 3.96 15.00
N ALA A 19 17.51 2.67 15.02
CA ALA A 19 17.39 1.85 13.82
C ALA A 19 16.37 2.43 12.82
N LEU A 20 15.26 2.98 13.31
CA LEU A 20 14.23 3.59 12.47
C LEU A 20 14.62 4.97 11.92
N HIS A 21 15.65 5.63 12.46
CA HIS A 21 16.18 6.86 11.83
C HIS A 21 16.79 6.61 10.45
N ALA A 22 17.13 5.36 10.09
CA ALA A 22 17.54 5.01 8.73
C ALA A 22 16.38 5.14 7.71
N ILE A 23 15.12 5.11 8.16
CA ILE A 23 13.92 5.21 7.33
C ILE A 23 13.54 6.69 7.17
N PRO A 24 13.13 7.14 5.96
CA PRO A 24 12.65 8.50 5.74
C PRO A 24 11.54 8.88 6.74
N PRO A 25 11.48 10.15 7.19
CA PRO A 25 10.40 10.63 8.04
C PRO A 25 9.05 10.53 7.32
N GLY A 26 8.00 10.15 8.05
CA GLY A 26 6.64 10.01 7.53
C GLY A 26 5.77 9.07 8.36
N GLY A 27 4.47 9.03 8.08
CA GLY A 27 3.50 8.29 8.89
C GLY A 27 3.76 6.78 9.01
N ALA A 28 4.44 6.17 8.04
CA ALA A 28 4.87 4.76 8.13
C ALA A 28 5.95 4.55 9.20
N ARG A 29 6.95 5.43 9.25
CA ARG A 29 8.01 5.40 10.26
C ARG A 29 7.44 5.62 11.66
N ASP A 30 6.56 6.60 11.83
CA ASP A 30 5.96 6.94 13.14
C ASP A 30 5.13 5.78 13.67
N ARG A 31 4.32 5.15 12.80
CA ARG A 31 3.54 3.97 13.13
C ARG A 31 4.43 2.80 13.55
N TRP A 32 5.46 2.46 12.78
CA TRP A 32 6.38 1.36 13.13
C TRP A 32 7.14 1.63 14.42
N GLN A 33 7.50 2.89 14.68
CA GLN A 33 8.13 3.26 15.94
C GLN A 33 7.21 2.99 17.12
N GLN A 34 5.93 3.32 17.01
CA GLN A 34 4.94 3.03 18.06
C GLN A 34 4.76 1.52 18.26
N GLU A 35 4.56 0.78 17.17
CA GLU A 35 4.36 -0.68 17.19
C GLU A 35 5.57 -1.39 17.84
N LEU A 36 6.79 -1.15 17.34
CA LEU A 36 7.99 -1.83 17.84
C LEU A 36 8.32 -1.45 19.28
N ILE A 37 8.08 -0.20 19.70
CA ILE A 37 8.25 0.17 21.11
C ILE A 37 7.20 -0.50 21.99
N SER A 38 5.95 -0.60 21.52
CA SER A 38 4.87 -1.24 22.27
C SER A 38 5.13 -2.73 22.49
N GLU A 39 5.69 -3.42 21.50
CA GLU A 39 6.05 -4.84 21.61
C GLU A 39 7.06 -5.09 22.73
N LEU A 40 8.01 -4.17 22.96
CA LEU A 40 9.02 -4.32 24.01
C LEU A 40 8.42 -4.43 25.43
N TYR A 41 7.25 -3.84 25.69
CA TYR A 41 6.60 -3.90 27.02
C TYR A 41 6.07 -5.31 27.36
N GLY A 42 5.89 -6.17 26.35
CA GLY A 42 5.48 -7.57 26.52
C GLY A 42 6.63 -8.55 26.66
N LEU A 43 7.88 -8.11 26.47
CA LEU A 43 9.04 -9.00 26.31
C LEU A 43 9.92 -9.08 27.56
N SER A 44 10.44 -10.28 27.84
CA SER A 44 11.53 -10.49 28.80
C SER A 44 12.85 -9.89 28.28
N ALA A 45 13.84 -9.68 29.15
CA ALA A 45 15.11 -9.06 28.78
C ALA A 45 15.82 -9.76 27.60
N GLY A 46 15.90 -11.10 27.61
CA GLY A 46 16.50 -11.85 26.50
C GLY A 46 15.68 -11.81 25.20
N GLN A 47 14.36 -11.60 25.29
CA GLN A 47 13.51 -11.36 24.12
C GLN A 47 13.68 -9.93 23.59
N GLN A 48 13.86 -8.93 24.46
CA GLN A 48 14.15 -7.55 24.05
C GLN A 48 15.45 -7.48 23.25
N VAL A 49 16.52 -8.19 23.68
CA VAL A 49 17.78 -8.29 22.94
C VAL A 49 17.56 -8.82 21.52
N ARG A 50 16.92 -9.99 21.41
CA ARG A 50 16.65 -10.62 20.10
C ARG A 50 15.76 -9.77 19.22
N HIS A 51 14.73 -9.14 19.80
CA HIS A 51 13.83 -8.24 19.10
C HIS A 51 14.59 -7.03 18.55
N THR A 52 15.35 -6.31 19.39
CA THR A 52 16.12 -5.13 18.99
C THR A 52 17.18 -5.48 17.93
N LEU A 53 17.90 -6.59 18.06
CA LEU A 53 18.81 -7.09 17.01
C LEU A 53 18.06 -7.38 15.70
N GLY A 54 16.89 -8.00 15.79
CA GLY A 54 16.03 -8.26 14.65
C GLY A 54 15.56 -6.99 13.95
N VAL A 55 15.30 -5.91 14.68
CA VAL A 55 14.94 -4.60 14.11
C VAL A 55 16.15 -3.97 13.41
N VAL A 56 17.30 -3.93 14.09
CA VAL A 56 18.53 -3.32 13.54
C VAL A 56 18.96 -3.99 12.23
N THR A 57 18.98 -5.32 12.20
CA THR A 57 19.38 -6.10 11.01
C THR A 57 18.42 -5.93 9.84
N ARG A 58 17.13 -5.67 10.09
CA ARG A 58 16.11 -5.48 9.06
C ARG A 58 15.92 -4.03 8.62
N ALA A 59 16.46 -3.06 9.36
CA ALA A 59 16.28 -1.63 9.06
C ALA A 59 16.70 -1.23 7.61
N PRO A 60 17.80 -1.74 7.04
CA PRO A 60 18.16 -1.44 5.64
C PRO A 60 17.14 -1.97 4.62
N ALA A 61 16.63 -3.19 4.82
CA ALA A 61 15.62 -3.78 3.95
C ALA A 61 14.28 -3.02 4.03
N LEU A 62 13.88 -2.60 5.23
CA LEU A 62 12.71 -1.75 5.44
C LEU A 62 12.85 -0.40 4.74
N ARG A 63 14.02 0.24 4.85
CA ARG A 63 14.32 1.50 4.13
C ARG A 63 14.19 1.32 2.61
N ALA A 64 14.73 0.22 2.06
CA ALA A 64 14.64 -0.07 0.63
C ALA A 64 13.19 -0.29 0.19
N ALA A 65 12.37 -0.98 0.99
CA ALA A 65 10.96 -1.21 0.69
C ALA A 65 10.14 0.09 0.67
N VAL A 66 10.35 0.99 1.65
CA VAL A 66 9.66 2.30 1.69
C VAL A 66 10.07 3.17 0.52
N THR A 67 11.37 3.33 0.30
CA THR A 67 11.87 4.20 -0.78
C THR A 67 11.52 3.66 -2.17
N GLY A 68 11.47 2.34 -2.35
CA GLY A 68 10.95 1.71 -3.57
C GLY A 68 9.46 2.02 -3.80
N ARG A 69 8.63 1.91 -2.75
CA ARG A 69 7.19 2.24 -2.84
C ARG A 69 6.96 3.71 -3.15
N ASP A 70 7.67 4.62 -2.49
CA ASP A 70 7.52 6.07 -2.72
C ASP A 70 7.88 6.43 -4.16
N ARG A 71 8.98 5.86 -4.70
CA ARG A 71 9.35 6.02 -6.11
C ARG A 71 8.26 5.51 -7.07
N ILE A 72 7.66 4.35 -6.80
CA ILE A 72 6.57 3.79 -7.62
C ILE A 72 5.33 4.68 -7.58
N ILE A 73 4.98 5.22 -6.40
CA ILE A 73 3.85 6.13 -6.24
C ILE A 73 4.10 7.43 -7.02
N GLU A 74 5.26 8.04 -6.83
CA GLU A 74 5.65 9.27 -7.51
C GLU A 74 5.66 9.09 -9.03
N GLU A 75 6.27 8.00 -9.51
CA GLU A 75 6.30 7.67 -10.93
C GLU A 75 4.89 7.43 -11.52
N ASN A 76 4.01 6.75 -10.80
CA ASN A 76 2.64 6.52 -11.24
C ASN A 76 1.82 7.82 -11.28
N ILE A 77 2.02 8.72 -10.30
CA ILE A 77 1.41 10.05 -10.30
C ILE A 77 1.91 10.85 -11.51
N MET A 78 3.21 10.85 -11.77
CA MET A 78 3.83 11.61 -12.85
C MET A 78 3.47 11.08 -14.25
N ARG A 79 3.26 9.77 -14.42
CA ARG A 79 2.88 9.16 -15.70
C ARG A 79 1.42 9.39 -16.10
N LYS A 80 0.53 9.82 -15.20
CA LYS A 80 -0.88 10.07 -15.55
C LYS A 80 -0.99 11.30 -16.46
N PRO A 81 -1.47 11.17 -17.72
CA PRO A 81 -1.62 12.32 -18.59
C PRO A 81 -2.63 13.31 -18.01
N ILE A 82 -2.38 14.61 -18.19
CA ILE A 82 -3.15 15.72 -17.59
C ILE A 82 -4.65 15.56 -17.79
N ARG A 83 -5.09 15.12 -18.99
CA ARG A 83 -6.52 14.87 -19.27
C ARG A 83 -7.15 13.88 -18.28
N CYS A 84 -6.44 12.81 -17.94
CA CYS A 84 -6.93 11.84 -16.96
C CYS A 84 -6.91 12.38 -15.52
N ARG A 85 -6.06 13.36 -15.20
CA ARG A 85 -6.09 14.06 -13.91
C ARG A 85 -7.30 14.98 -13.81
N LEU A 86 -7.70 15.61 -14.92
CA LEU A 86 -8.90 16.44 -15.04
C LEU A 86 -10.20 15.62 -15.23
N HIS A 87 -10.19 14.33 -14.91
CA HIS A 87 -11.32 13.40 -15.09
C HIS A 87 -11.82 13.24 -16.55
N LEU A 88 -11.06 13.71 -17.54
CA LEU A 88 -11.37 13.55 -18.96
C LEU A 88 -10.79 12.23 -19.48
N HIS A 89 -11.54 11.15 -19.26
CA HIS A 89 -11.16 9.80 -19.64
C HIS A 89 -11.70 9.42 -21.03
N LYS A 90 -10.84 8.83 -21.87
CA LYS A 90 -11.27 8.13 -23.10
C LYS A 90 -11.29 6.63 -22.82
N PHE A 91 -12.48 6.07 -22.70
CA PHE A 91 -12.70 4.66 -22.40
C PHE A 91 -12.70 3.79 -23.66
N LEU A 92 -12.28 2.54 -23.52
CA LEU A 92 -12.39 1.48 -24.52
C LEU A 92 -12.92 0.20 -23.86
N VAL A 93 -13.64 -0.60 -24.63
CA VAL A 93 -14.13 -1.91 -24.18
C VAL A 93 -12.95 -2.88 -24.13
N ALA A 94 -12.72 -3.46 -22.96
CA ALA A 94 -11.78 -4.55 -22.73
C ALA A 94 -12.55 -5.79 -22.30
N SER A 95 -11.94 -6.96 -22.49
CA SER A 95 -12.46 -8.24 -22.04
C SER A 95 -11.51 -8.83 -21.00
N THR A 96 -12.09 -9.46 -19.98
CA THR A 96 -11.36 -10.37 -19.08
C THR A 96 -11.24 -11.75 -19.73
N GLU A 97 -10.37 -12.60 -19.19
CA GLU A 97 -10.23 -14.00 -19.62
C GLU A 97 -11.54 -14.78 -19.46
N ASP A 98 -12.38 -14.39 -18.50
CA ASP A 98 -13.72 -14.97 -18.26
C ASP A 98 -14.78 -14.49 -19.28
N GLY A 99 -14.39 -13.67 -20.26
CA GLY A 99 -15.29 -13.13 -21.29
C GLY A 99 -16.14 -11.93 -20.84
N SER A 100 -16.00 -11.49 -19.59
CA SER A 100 -16.70 -10.30 -19.10
C SER A 100 -16.11 -9.04 -19.71
N ARG A 101 -16.98 -8.14 -20.18
CA ARG A 101 -16.58 -6.87 -20.81
C ARG A 101 -16.62 -5.73 -19.81
N PHE A 102 -15.60 -4.90 -19.81
CA PHE A 102 -15.50 -3.72 -18.96
C PHE A 102 -14.93 -2.54 -19.73
N LEU A 103 -15.26 -1.33 -19.30
CA LEU A 103 -14.63 -0.12 -19.85
C LEU A 103 -13.37 0.20 -19.04
N ARG A 104 -12.24 0.34 -19.74
CA ARG A 104 -11.00 0.85 -19.16
C ARG A 104 -10.49 2.06 -19.92
N CYS A 105 -9.93 3.03 -19.22
CA CYS A 105 -9.34 4.21 -19.85
C CYS A 105 -8.08 3.81 -20.63
N ARG A 106 -7.99 4.18 -21.92
CA ARG A 106 -6.83 3.88 -22.78
C ARG A 106 -5.49 4.38 -22.22
N ARG A 107 -5.53 5.45 -21.42
CA ARG A 107 -4.34 6.19 -21.00
C ARG A 107 -3.92 5.92 -19.57
N CYS A 108 -4.84 5.96 -18.61
CA CYS A 108 -4.52 5.75 -17.19
C CYS A 108 -4.98 4.40 -16.64
N GLY A 109 -5.63 3.56 -17.44
CA GLY A 109 -6.12 2.24 -17.02
C GLY A 109 -7.31 2.28 -16.05
N LYS A 110 -7.80 3.45 -15.64
CA LYS A 110 -8.95 3.59 -14.74
C LYS A 110 -10.17 2.88 -15.34
N GLU A 111 -10.78 1.99 -14.55
CA GLU A 111 -12.01 1.31 -14.89
C GLU A 111 -13.22 2.21 -14.58
N ASP A 112 -14.27 2.10 -15.38
CA ASP A 112 -15.50 2.83 -15.14
C ASP A 112 -16.43 2.03 -14.20
N PRO A 113 -16.70 2.50 -12.97
CA PRO A 113 -17.57 1.79 -12.04
C PRO A 113 -19.05 1.86 -12.45
N GLY A 114 -19.42 2.73 -13.39
CA GLY A 114 -20.80 2.91 -13.87
C GLY A 114 -21.27 1.83 -14.85
N LEU A 115 -20.37 0.96 -15.32
CA LEU A 115 -20.66 -0.07 -16.32
C LEU A 115 -20.38 -1.51 -15.86
N GLY A 116 -20.10 -1.71 -14.57
CA GLY A 116 -19.90 -3.04 -13.98
C GLY A 116 -21.21 -3.77 -13.69
N ALA A 117 -21.42 -4.88 -14.41
CA ALA A 117 -22.24 -6.04 -14.00
C ALA A 117 -23.79 -5.96 -14.01
N GLY A 118 -24.44 -5.31 -14.98
CA GLY A 118 -25.90 -5.55 -15.10
C GLY A 118 -26.73 -4.94 -16.24
N HIS A 119 -26.26 -3.93 -16.98
CA HIS A 119 -27.21 -3.14 -17.79
C HIS A 119 -27.40 -3.55 -19.27
N TRP A 120 -26.65 -4.52 -19.82
CA TRP A 120 -26.76 -4.88 -21.26
C TRP A 120 -27.75 -6.01 -21.57
N ALA A 121 -28.55 -6.46 -20.59
CA ALA A 121 -29.72 -7.29 -20.85
C ALA A 121 -30.92 -6.41 -21.23
N GLY A 122 -30.94 -5.88 -22.45
CA GLY A 122 -32.14 -5.21 -22.96
C GLY A 122 -31.95 -4.17 -24.05
N SER A 123 -31.29 -4.51 -25.16
CA SER A 123 -31.63 -3.88 -26.45
C SER A 123 -30.98 -4.63 -27.62
N LEU A 124 -31.42 -5.87 -27.84
CA LEU A 124 -31.25 -6.56 -29.13
C LEU A 124 -32.65 -6.94 -29.60
N GLY A 125 -33.28 -6.03 -30.34
CA GLY A 125 -34.55 -6.26 -31.02
C GLY A 125 -34.67 -5.33 -32.25
N GLY A 126 -34.35 -5.88 -33.42
CA GLY A 126 -34.52 -5.29 -34.76
C GLY A 126 -33.24 -4.59 -35.26
N GLY A 127 -32.45 -5.08 -36.22
CA GLY A 127 -32.78 -5.91 -37.40
C GLY A 127 -33.68 -5.08 -38.33
N GLY A 128 -33.33 -4.68 -39.54
CA GLY A 128 -32.17 -4.92 -40.40
C GLY A 128 -32.25 -3.97 -41.61
N SER A 129 -31.27 -4.10 -42.49
CA SER A 129 -30.86 -3.19 -43.56
C SER A 129 -31.78 -3.08 -44.79
N ALA A 130 -31.41 -2.09 -45.63
CA ALA A 130 -31.78 -1.79 -47.02
C ALA A 130 -32.95 -0.80 -47.21
#